data_AF-A0A534MVN2-F1
#
_entry.id   AF-A0A534MVN2-F1
#
_cell.length_a   1.000
_cell.length_b   1.000
_cell.length_c   1.000
_cell.angle_alpha   90.00
_cell.angle_beta   90.00
_cell.angle_gamma   90.00
#
_symmetry.space_group_name_H-M   'P 1'
#
loop_
_entity.id
_entity.type
_entity.pdbx_description
1 polymer ?
#
loop_
_entity_poly.entity_id
_entity_poly.type
_entity_poly.pdbx_seq_one_letter_code
_entity_poly.pdbx_strand_id
1 'polypeptide(L)'
;MARRTRKAGMVARFGPRYGVRIRRRVQEIEEGLKHRHACPRCAAIAVRRASTGVWKCRRCGYVFAGGAYRPIVTTSFKREVEEAGKEAEPKPEDA
;
A
#
# COMPACT_ATOMS: atom_id res chain seq x y z
N MET A 1 -4.44 -12.62 -20.95
CA MET A 1 -4.36 -13.67 -19.90
C MET A 1 -5.58 -13.58 -18.99
N ALA A 2 -6.27 -14.70 -18.75
CA ALA A 2 -7.47 -14.73 -17.91
C ALA A 2 -7.14 -14.58 -16.41
N ARG A 3 -8.10 -14.05 -15.64
CA ARG A 3 -7.98 -13.90 -14.18
C ARG A 3 -7.98 -15.28 -13.52
N ARG A 4 -6.86 -15.68 -12.93
CA ARG A 4 -6.65 -17.01 -12.34
C ARG A 4 -7.39 -17.26 -11.02
N THR A 5 -7.78 -16.21 -10.28
CA THR A 5 -8.39 -16.34 -8.95
C THR A 5 -9.61 -15.44 -8.79
N ARG A 6 -10.71 -15.96 -8.22
CA ARG A 6 -11.94 -15.17 -7.99
C ARG A 6 -11.84 -14.17 -6.83
N LYS A 7 -11.25 -14.58 -5.71
CA LYS A 7 -11.19 -13.78 -4.46
C LYS A 7 -9.80 -13.68 -3.82
N ALA A 8 -8.98 -14.73 -3.92
CA ALA A 8 -7.75 -14.83 -3.13
C ALA A 8 -6.58 -13.94 -3.58
N GLY A 9 -6.56 -13.47 -4.82
CA GLY A 9 -5.55 -12.53 -5.33
C GLY A 9 -4.11 -13.00 -5.10
N MET A 10 -3.26 -12.09 -4.60
CA MET A 10 -1.83 -12.36 -4.35
C MET A 10 -1.60 -13.43 -3.27
N VAL A 11 -2.55 -13.57 -2.34
CA VAL A 11 -2.46 -14.45 -1.17
C VAL A 11 -2.84 -15.89 -1.52
N ALA A 12 -3.26 -16.15 -2.77
CA ALA A 12 -3.48 -17.50 -3.27
C ALA A 12 -2.24 -18.40 -3.15
N ARG A 13 -1.03 -17.83 -3.09
CA ARG A 13 0.23 -18.57 -2.88
C ARG A 13 0.26 -19.39 -1.58
N PHE A 14 -0.50 -18.98 -0.57
CA PHE A 14 -0.56 -19.68 0.71
C PHE A 14 -1.47 -20.91 0.69
N GLY A 15 -2.26 -21.10 -0.38
CA GLY A 15 -3.20 -22.20 -0.50
C GLY A 15 -4.26 -22.20 0.60
N PRO A 16 -4.73 -23.37 1.07
CA PRO A 16 -5.79 -23.47 2.07
C PRO A 16 -5.33 -23.18 3.52
N ARG A 17 -4.03 -22.92 3.75
CA ARG A 17 -3.43 -22.81 5.08
C ARG A 17 -3.60 -21.41 5.70
N TYR A 18 -3.35 -21.31 7.01
CA TYR A 18 -3.29 -20.07 7.83
C TYR A 18 -4.62 -19.34 8.06
N GLY A 19 -5.74 -19.86 7.57
CA GLY A 19 -7.07 -19.28 7.80
C GLY A 19 -7.35 -18.02 6.96
N VAL A 20 -8.61 -17.57 6.94
CA VAL A 20 -9.04 -16.46 6.05
C VAL A 20 -8.60 -15.10 6.60
N ARG A 21 -8.68 -14.89 7.92
CA ARG A 21 -8.45 -13.58 8.55
C ARG A 21 -6.99 -13.12 8.43
N ILE A 22 -6.04 -14.02 8.67
CA ILE A 22 -4.60 -13.75 8.53
C ILE A 22 -4.28 -13.46 7.06
N ARG A 23 -4.82 -14.27 6.14
CA ARG A 23 -4.63 -14.08 4.70
C ARG A 23 -5.11 -12.72 4.21
N ARG A 24 -6.29 -12.25 4.66
CA ARG A 24 -6.79 -10.90 4.31
C ARG A 24 -5.87 -9.78 4.82
N ARG A 25 -5.40 -9.86 6.07
CA ARG A 25 -4.45 -8.86 6.61
C ARG A 25 -3.14 -8.81 5.81
N VAL A 26 -2.61 -9.98 5.45
CA VAL A 26 -1.39 -10.06 4.61
C VAL A 26 -1.66 -9.49 3.22
N GLN A 27 -2.85 -9.71 2.67
CA GLN A 27 -3.23 -9.14 1.38
C GLN A 27 -3.16 -7.62 1.38
N GLU A 28 -3.79 -6.97 2.36
CA GLU A 28 -3.80 -5.51 2.51
C GLU A 28 -2.37 -4.93 2.63
N ILE A 29 -1.52 -5.61 3.39
CA ILE A 29 -0.11 -5.22 3.55
C ILE A 29 0.67 -5.37 2.23
N GLU A 30 0.50 -6.50 1.53
CA GLU A 30 1.21 -6.77 0.28
C GLU A 30 0.78 -5.89 -0.89
N GLU A 31 -0.51 -5.55 -0.96
CA GLU A 31 -1.05 -4.63 -1.96
C GLU A 31 -0.39 -3.26 -1.81
N GLY A 32 -0.31 -2.74 -0.58
CA GLY A 32 0.41 -1.50 -0.28
C GLY A 32 1.90 -1.58 -0.61
N LEU A 33 2.56 -2.68 -0.24
CA LEU A 33 4.01 -2.86 -0.42
C LEU A 33 4.44 -3.02 -1.89
N LYS A 34 3.62 -3.66 -2.73
CA LYS A 34 3.91 -3.85 -4.16
C LYS A 34 3.50 -2.65 -5.00
N HIS A 35 2.69 -1.74 -4.46
CA HIS A 35 2.32 -0.50 -5.13
C HIS A 35 3.58 0.32 -5.42
N ARG A 36 3.59 1.03 -6.55
CA ARG A 36 4.67 1.99 -6.85
C ARG A 36 4.33 3.30 -6.17
N HIS A 37 5.29 3.88 -5.46
CA HIS A 37 5.05 5.14 -4.75
C HIS A 37 5.74 6.30 -5.45
N ALA A 38 5.23 7.51 -5.18
CA ALA A 38 5.84 8.75 -5.61
C ALA A 38 7.18 8.97 -4.90
N CYS A 39 8.18 9.41 -5.65
CA CYS A 39 9.48 9.76 -5.11
C CYS A 39 9.47 11.20 -4.59
N PRO A 40 10.00 11.48 -3.38
CA PRO A 40 10.05 12.85 -2.85
C PRO A 40 10.98 13.78 -3.64
N ARG A 41 11.94 13.24 -4.40
CA ARG A 41 12.91 14.04 -5.17
C ARG A 41 12.46 14.32 -6.60
N CYS A 42 12.01 13.29 -7.33
CA CYS A 42 11.72 13.42 -8.76
C CYS A 42 10.23 13.30 -9.10
N ALA A 43 9.35 13.24 -8.09
CA ALA A 43 7.90 13.06 -8.19
C ALA A 43 7.42 11.83 -8.98
N ALA A 44 8.33 11.02 -9.52
CA ALA A 44 8.00 9.87 -10.34
C ALA A 44 7.46 8.71 -9.49
N ILE A 45 6.43 8.03 -10.02
CA ILE A 45 5.83 6.82 -9.43
C ILE A 45 6.70 5.59 -9.77
N ALA A 46 7.92 5.57 -9.23
CA ALA A 46 8.95 4.59 -9.55
C ALA A 46 9.68 4.04 -8.32
N VAL A 47 9.22 4.39 -7.11
CA VAL A 47 9.79 3.90 -5.86
C VAL A 47 9.40 2.44 -5.64
N ARG A 48 10.38 1.61 -5.27
CA ARG A 48 10.19 0.24 -4.82
C ARG A 48 10.97 -0.01 -3.53
N ARG A 49 10.49 -0.96 -2.73
CA ARG A 49 11.18 -1.41 -1.51
C ARG A 49 12.47 -2.13 -1.88
N ALA A 50 13.59 -1.74 -1.25
CA ALA A 50 14.87 -2.41 -1.38
C ALA A 50 15.08 -3.40 -0.22
N SER A 51 14.82 -2.95 1.02
CA SER A 51 14.84 -3.78 2.23
C SER A 51 13.81 -3.26 3.23
N THR A 52 13.76 -3.85 4.42
CA THR A 52 12.86 -3.42 5.49
C THR A 52 13.14 -1.97 5.88
N GLY A 53 12.18 -1.06 5.64
CA GLY A 53 12.34 0.36 5.93
C GLY A 53 13.19 1.16 4.93
N VAL A 54 13.78 0.51 3.92
CA VAL A 54 14.61 1.18 2.91
C VAL A 54 13.93 1.14 1.55
N TRP A 55 13.73 2.30 0.96
CA TRP A 55 13.03 2.50 -0.31
C TRP A 55 13.97 3.11 -1.34
N LYS A 56 13.94 2.62 -2.57
CA LYS A 56 14.79 3.07 -3.68
C LYS A 56 13.94 3.50 -4.87
N CYS A 57 14.17 4.71 -5.35
CA CYS A 57 13.61 5.18 -6.60
C CYS A 57 14.38 4.59 -7.78
N ARG A 58 13.68 3.94 -8.72
CA ARG A 58 14.32 3.41 -9.93
C ARG A 58 14.73 4.46 -10.94
N ARG A 59 14.10 5.64 -10.93
CA ARG A 59 14.35 6.70 -11.91
C ARG A 59 15.58 7.55 -11.56
N CYS A 60 15.66 8.05 -10.32
CA CYS A 60 16.76 8.93 -9.88
C CYS A 60 17.78 8.25 -8.96
N GLY A 61 17.61 6.96 -8.64
CA GLY A 61 18.51 6.21 -7.77
C GLY A 61 18.44 6.59 -6.28
N TYR A 62 17.66 7.59 -5.90
CA TYR A 62 17.54 8.06 -4.51
C TYR A 62 17.05 6.95 -3.58
N VAL A 63 17.80 6.73 -2.50
CA VAL A 63 17.48 5.78 -1.43
C VAL A 63 17.07 6.57 -0.20
N PHE A 64 15.96 6.20 0.42
CA PHE A 64 15.45 6.86 1.62
C PHE A 64 14.88 5.87 2.62
N ALA A 65 14.85 6.30 3.89
CA ALA A 65 14.23 5.57 4.97
C ALA A 65 12.72 5.88 5.03
N GLY A 66 11.92 4.86 5.30
CA GLY A 66 10.47 4.97 5.42
C GLY A 66 9.91 3.83 6.26
N GLY A 67 8.60 3.62 6.18
CA GLY A 67 7.96 2.52 6.90
C GLY A 67 8.35 1.14 6.37
N ALA A 68 8.09 0.12 7.19
CA ALA A 68 8.38 -1.27 6.83
C ALA A 68 7.59 -1.75 5.60
N TYR A 69 6.32 -1.33 5.48
CA TYR A 69 5.39 -1.75 4.43
C TYR A 69 4.92 -0.62 3.51
N ARG A 70 5.03 0.63 3.95
CA ARG A 70 4.72 1.83 3.16
C ARG A 70 5.85 2.84 3.31
N PRO A 71 6.21 3.61 2.27
CA PRO A 71 7.32 4.56 2.34
C PRO A 71 7.00 5.75 3.26
N ILE A 72 5.76 6.20 3.27
CA ILE A 72 5.28 7.25 4.18
C ILE A 72 4.74 6.55 5.43
N VAL A 73 5.40 6.78 6.55
CA VAL A 73 4.93 6.38 7.88
C VAL A 73 4.33 7.61 8.52
N THR A 74 3.02 7.60 8.69
CA THR A 74 2.39 8.50 9.62
C THR A 74 2.37 7.75 10.94
N THR A 75 3.14 8.23 11.92
CA THR A 75 3.23 7.67 13.28
C THR A 75 1.88 7.78 14.05
N SER A 76 0.82 8.20 13.36
CA SER A 76 -0.49 8.56 13.85
C SER A 76 -1.60 7.85 13.06
N PHE A 77 -1.49 6.55 12.78
CA PHE A 77 -2.49 5.78 12.03
C PHE A 77 -3.93 5.91 12.59
N LYS A 78 -4.09 6.37 13.85
CA LYS A 78 -5.41 6.60 14.47
C LYS A 78 -6.06 7.96 14.15
N ARG A 79 -5.31 9.00 13.75
CA ARG A 79 -5.87 10.35 13.52
C ARG A 79 -6.21 10.62 12.05
N GLU A 80 -5.41 10.12 11.12
CA GLU A 80 -5.58 10.44 9.70
C GLU A 80 -6.65 9.59 8.99
N VAL A 81 -6.93 8.38 9.48
CA VAL A 81 -8.05 7.58 8.95
C VAL A 81 -9.40 8.21 9.30
N GLU A 82 -9.49 8.94 10.42
CA GLU A 82 -10.66 9.76 10.74
C GLU A 82 -10.73 11.04 9.88
N GLU A 83 -9.60 11.66 9.52
CA GLU A 83 -9.58 12.85 8.66
C GLU A 83 -9.90 12.52 7.20
N ALA A 84 -9.28 11.48 6.63
CA ALA A 84 -9.58 11.04 5.26
C ALA A 84 -11.00 10.45 5.13
N GLY A 85 -11.56 9.91 6.23
CA GLY A 85 -12.96 9.48 6.28
C GLY A 85 -13.95 10.64 6.31
N LYS A 86 -13.58 11.81 6.88
CA LYS A 86 -14.42 13.01 6.92
C LYS A 86 -14.36 13.83 5.63
N GLU A 87 -13.25 13.79 4.89
CA GLU A 87 -13.12 14.51 3.61
C GLU A 87 -13.71 13.73 2.41
N ALA A 88 -13.94 12.42 2.55
CA ALA A 88 -14.43 11.57 1.47
C ALA A 88 -15.97 11.46 1.34
N GLU A 89 -16.74 12.14 2.20
CA GLU A 89 -18.17 12.35 1.97
C GLU A 89 -18.41 13.74 1.36
N PRO A 90 -18.45 13.90 0.03
CA PRO A 90 -19.04 15.09 -0.55
C PRO A 90 -20.55 15.08 -0.23
N LYS A 91 -20.99 16.09 0.52
CA LYS A 91 -22.40 16.43 0.73
C LYS A 91 -23.12 16.41 -0.63
N PRO A 92 -24.24 15.67 -0.79
CA PRO A 92 -25.16 15.96 -1.88
C PRO A 92 -25.78 17.32 -1.58
N GLU A 93 -25.29 18.38 -2.24
CA GLU A 93 -26.00 19.66 -2.28
C GLU A 93 -27.06 19.58 -3.36
N ASP A 94 -28.30 19.77 -2.90
CA ASP A 94 -29.53 19.85 -3.67
C ASP A 94 -29.48 20.89 -4.79
N ALA A 95 -29.82 20.47 -6.01
CA ALA A 95 -30.42 21.28 -7.07
C ALA A 95 -31.19 20.38 -8.05
#